data_AF-A0A6P0NYJ8-F1
#
_entry.id   AF-A0A6P0NYJ8-F1
#
_cell.length_a   1.000
_cell.length_b   1.000
_cell.length_c   1.000
_cell.angle_alpha   90.00
_cell.angle_beta   90.00
_cell.angle_gamma   90.00
#
_symmetry.space_group_name_H-M   'P 1'
#
loop_
_entity.id
_entity.type
_entity.pdbx_description
1 polymer ?
#
loop_
_entity_poly.entity_id
_entity_poly.type
_entity_poly.pdbx_seq_one_letter_code
_entity_poly.pdbx_strand_id
1 'polypeptide(L)' 'MTQQANTIILEMSGADKDDIYDFRRGEGKIFRRIRSVIEQLKEEGAVDENAQPIIALVQKKKERKGLLD' A
#
# COMPACT_ATOMS: atom_id res chain seq x y z
N MET A 1 5.46 16.44 -22.24
CA MET A 1 6.04 16.83 -20.95
C MET A 1 5.97 15.61 -20.03
N THR A 2 7.08 15.20 -19.41
CA THR A 2 7.09 14.10 -18.44
C THR A 2 6.51 14.62 -17.13
N GLN A 3 5.24 14.28 -16.84
CA GLN A 3 4.64 14.58 -15.56
C GLN A 3 5.30 13.70 -14.50
N GLN A 4 5.92 14.32 -13.50
CA GLN A 4 6.51 13.60 -12.37
C GLN A 4 5.38 12.87 -11.63
N ALA A 5 5.53 11.55 -11.46
CA ALA A 5 4.53 10.75 -10.76
C ALA A 5 4.45 11.18 -9.29
N ASN A 6 3.25 11.57 -8.84
CA ASN A 6 2.95 11.83 -7.44
C ASN A 6 3.00 10.51 -6.66
N THR A 7 4.21 10.08 -6.28
CA THR A 7 4.45 8.83 -5.57
C THR A 7 4.22 9.06 -4.08
N ILE A 8 3.26 8.34 -3.51
CA ILE A 8 2.97 8.36 -2.07
C ILE A 8 3.49 7.06 -1.47
N ILE A 9 4.43 7.16 -0.53
CA ILE A 9 4.96 6.00 0.19
C ILE A 9 4.23 5.92 1.53
N LEU A 10 3.52 4.81 1.74
CA LEU A 10 2.84 4.51 2.99
C LEU A 10 3.59 3.36 3.69
N GLU A 11 4.20 3.66 4.84
CA GLU A 11 4.81 2.64 5.67
C GLU A 11 3.76 1.99 6.58
N MET A 12 3.62 0.67 6.46
CA MET A 12 2.66 -0.12 7.22
C MET A 12 3.41 -1.05 8.17
N SER A 13 3.68 -0.57 9.38
CA SER A 13 4.32 -1.35 10.42
C SER A 13 3.43 -2.53 10.85
N GLY A 14 4.01 -3.72 10.97
CA GLY A 14 3.32 -4.88 11.55
C GLY A 14 2.30 -5.57 10.64
N ALA A 15 2.34 -5.32 9.34
CA ALA A 15 1.60 -6.12 8.37
C ALA A 15 2.18 -7.53 8.28
N ASP A 16 1.36 -8.55 8.55
CA ASP A 16 1.76 -9.94 8.36
C ASP A 16 1.32 -10.48 6.99
N LYS A 17 1.52 -11.78 6.77
CA LYS A 17 1.20 -12.43 5.51
C LYS A 17 -0.32 -12.46 5.28
N ASP A 18 -1.11 -12.60 6.33
CA ASP A 18 -2.56 -12.74 6.27
C ASP A 18 -3.18 -11.37 5.98
N ASP A 19 -2.67 -10.31 6.60
CA ASP A 19 -3.08 -8.93 6.29
C ASP A 19 -2.88 -8.59 4.80
N ILE A 20 -1.78 -9.06 4.20
CA ILE A 20 -1.47 -8.82 2.78
C ILE A 20 -2.35 -9.70 1.88
N TYR A 21 -2.72 -10.88 2.35
CA TYR A 21 -3.64 -11.76 1.66
C TYR A 21 -5.06 -11.17 1.62
N ASP A 22 -5.55 -10.67 2.75
CA ASP A 22 -6.84 -9.99 2.86
C ASP A 22 -6.88 -8.72 2.00
N PHE A 23 -5.79 -7.95 2.00
CA PHE A 23 -5.68 -6.76 1.14
C PHE A 23 -5.89 -7.10 -0.34
N ARG A 24 -5.30 -8.19 -0.83
CA ARG A 24 -5.44 -8.63 -2.23
C ARG A 24 -6.88 -9.04 -2.59
N ARG A 25 -7.70 -9.37 -1.60
CA ARG A 25 -9.12 -9.69 -1.75
C ARG A 25 -10.04 -8.46 -1.63
N GLY A 26 -9.48 -7.29 -1.35
CA GLY A 26 -10.26 -6.08 -1.07
C GLY A 26 -10.78 -6.02 0.36
N GLU A 27 -10.14 -6.74 1.28
CA GLU A 27 -10.58 -6.91 2.66
C GLU A 27 -9.48 -6.50 3.66
N GLY A 28 -9.82 -6.54 4.95
CA GLY A 28 -8.85 -6.36 6.03
C GLY A 28 -8.53 -4.91 6.38
N LYS A 29 -7.65 -4.74 7.38
CA LYS A 29 -7.30 -3.43 7.95
C LYS A 29 -6.46 -2.57 6.99
N ILE A 30 -5.56 -3.20 6.23
CA ILE A 30 -4.69 -2.51 5.27
C ILE A 30 -5.50 -1.92 4.12
N PHE A 31 -6.46 -2.68 3.58
CA PHE A 31 -7.30 -2.21 2.49
C PHE A 31 -8.14 -1.00 2.91
N ARG A 32 -8.83 -1.10 4.06
CA ARG A 32 -9.64 0.00 4.61
C ARG A 32 -8.81 1.27 4.81
N ARG A 33 -7.59 1.13 5.31
CA ARG A 33 -6.68 2.27 5.51
C ARG A 33 -6.25 2.89 4.18
N ILE A 34 -5.81 2.10 3.20
CA ILE A 34 -5.40 2.61 1.89
C ILE A 34 -6.58 3.28 1.16
N ARG A 35 -7.77 2.66 1.23
CA ARG A 35 -9.00 3.26 0.69
C ARG A 35 -9.27 4.64 1.29
N SER A 36 -9.23 4.76 2.61
CA SER A 36 -9.45 6.03 3.30
C SER A 36 -8.41 7.10 2.90
N VAL A 37 -7.14 6.73 2.73
CA VAL A 37 -6.11 7.67 2.24
C VAL A 37 -6.41 8.12 0.81
N ILE A 38 -6.83 7.21 -0.07
CA ILE A 38 -7.20 7.56 -1.46
C ILE A 38 -8.42 8.50 -1.47
N GLU A 39 -9.42 8.23 -0.64
CA GLU A 39 -10.61 9.10 -0.50
C GLU A 39 -10.22 10.50 -0.02
N GLN A 40 -9.38 10.61 1.00
CA GLN A 40 -8.87 11.90 1.48
C GLN A 40 -8.11 12.68 0.41
N LEU A 41 -7.24 12.02 -0.36
CA LEU A 41 -6.50 12.67 -1.44
C LEU A 41 -7.42 13.21 -2.54
N LYS A 42 -8.55 12.53 -2.79
CA LYS A 42 -9.58 13.00 -3.73
C LYS A 42 -10.32 14.20 -3.16
N GLU A 43 -10.73 14.14 -1.89
CA GLU A 43 -11.41 15.24 -1.20
C GLU A 43 -10.56 16.51 -1.13
N GLU A 44 -9.25 16.37 -0.93
CA GLU A 44 -8.28 17.47 -0.90
C GLU A 44 -7.95 18.03 -2.30
N GLY A 45 -8.42 17.39 -3.37
CA GLY A 45 -8.10 17.75 -4.75
C GLY A 45 -6.64 17.47 -5.15
N ALA A 46 -5.93 16.64 -4.37
CA ALA A 46 -4.54 16.27 -4.63
C ALA A 46 -4.41 15.23 -5.77
N VAL A 47 -5.49 14.49 -6.04
CA VAL A 47 -5.62 13.57 -7.18
C VAL A 47 -6.96 13.76 -7.87
N ASP A 48 -7.03 13.43 -9.15
CA ASP A 48 -8.27 13.46 -9.94
C ASP A 48 -9.33 12.51 -9.34
N GLU A 49 -10.61 12.89 -9.40
CA GLU A 49 -11.73 12.08 -8.91
C GLU A 49 -11.75 10.68 -9.55
N ASN A 50 -11.36 10.58 -10.82
CA ASN A 50 -11.30 9.35 -11.61
C ASN A 50 -9.90 8.74 -11.66
N ALA A 51 -8.97 9.20 -10.83
CA ALA A 51 -7.63 8.62 -10.76
C ALA A 51 -7.70 7.12 -10.45
N GLN A 52 -7.00 6.32 -11.26
CA GLN A 52 -6.81 4.89 -11.04
C GLN A 52 -5.53 4.66 -10.23
N PRO A 53 -5.62 4.27 -8.95
CA PRO A 53 -4.44 4.03 -8.13
C PRO A 53 -3.73 2.73 -8.53
N ILE A 54 -2.42 2.78 -8.68
CA ILE A 54 -1.57 1.59 -8.79
C ILE A 54 -0.90 1.37 -7.43
N ILE A 55 -1.11 0.19 -6.85
CA ILE A 55 -0.61 -0.14 -5.50
C ILE A 55 0.47 -1.21 -5.62
N ALA A 56 1.72 -0.84 -5.30
CA ALA A 56 2.84 -1.76 -5.20
C ALA A 56 3.06 -2.17 -3.74
N LEU A 57 2.89 -3.45 -3.44
CA LEU A 57 3.18 -4.01 -2.12
C LEU A 57 4.59 -4.58 -2.09
N VAL A 58 5.42 -4.07 -1.21
CA VAL A 58 6.78 -4.55 -0.98
C VAL A 58 6.90 -5.12 0.43
N GLN A 59 7.55 -6.26 0.57
CA GLN A 59 7.88 -6.86 1.86
C GLN A 59 9.40 -7.02 1.97
N LYS A 60 9.95 -6.68 3.13
CA LYS A 60 11.35 -7.00 3.41
C LYS A 60 11.49 -8.53 3.46
N LYS A 61 12.41 -9.06 2.66
CA LYS A 61 12.74 -10.48 2.69
C LYS A 61 13.25 -10.83 4.09
N LYS A 62 12.65 -11.83 4.74
CA LYS A 62 13.20 -12.37 6.00
C LYS A 62 14.60 -12.91 5.72
N GLU A 63 15.58 -12.52 6.53
CA GLU A 63 16.89 -13.16 6.53
C GLU A 63 16.69 -14.62 6.92
N ARG A 64 17.16 -15.55 6.09
CA ARG A 64 17.19 -16.97 6.44
C ARG A 64 18.30 -17.10 7.48
N LYS A 65 17.96 -17.28 8.75
CA LYS A 65 18.91 -17.84 9.71
C LYS A 65 19.35 -19.20 9.20
N GLY A 66 20.66 -19.40 9.07
CA GLY A 66 21.19 -20.69 8.65
C GLY A 66 20.87 -21.76 9.71
N LEU A 67 20.92 -23.04 9.34
CA LEU A 67 20.81 -24.18 10.26
C LEU A 67 21.88 -24.20 11.38
N LEU A 68 22.80 -23.22 11.38
CA LEU A 68 23.93 -23.09 12.30
C LEU A 68 23.94 -21.73 13.05
N ASP A 69 22.88 -20.92 12.94
CA ASP A 69 22.66 -19.68 13.74
C ASP A 69 21.65 -19.90 14.87
#